data_AF-A0A2G4SH52-F1
#
_entry.id   AF-A0A2G4SH52-F1
#
_cell.length_a   1.000
_cell.length_b   1.000
_cell.length_c   1.000
_cell.angle_alpha   90.00
_cell.angle_beta   90.00
_cell.angle_gamma   90.00
#
_symmetry.space_group_name_H-M   'P 1'
#
loop_
_entity.id
_entity.type
_entity.pdbx_description
1 polymer ?
#
loop_
_entity_poly.entity_id
_entity_poly.type
_entity_poly.pdbx_seq_one_letter_code
_entity_poly.pdbx_strand_id
1 'polypeptide(L)'
;MMHTLNTDLNTDNVIVLDPEGNLSLSLVKDAYEKFGIQVQHRSKASMKHNKYIINIPLKDNQLHPGSKQFERLKWCLENTLTQTFKLVFAATDKVTGQSVDIEWPSQVKKVTKIDIEPQFETLTDIHIPSFESINHSLNGQPAEDWDRHVMNALEWIGLAYIRSNRIKAKTTKAVDPFISVYKAPAPYLDSQTGTLIKWKGLLPTPFIHNVMTMIRKLMVPDIINHWTSLTVYGYRDSPYTWKGKEHYAYLNSENDYTFLMMPEHQTAYTLQFYGSHHSNV
;
A
#
# COMPACT_ATOMS: atom_id res chain seq x y z
N MET A 1 12.68 -7.64 -2.34
CA MET A 1 11.60 -7.09 -3.19
C MET A 1 12.13 -5.97 -4.06
N MET A 2 11.49 -5.72 -5.20
CA MET A 2 11.91 -4.72 -6.20
C MET A 2 10.68 -4.14 -6.90
N HIS A 3 10.72 -2.88 -7.30
CA HIS A 3 9.68 -2.24 -8.12
C HIS A 3 10.29 -1.24 -9.12
N THR A 4 9.72 -1.10 -10.31
CA THR A 4 10.04 -0.01 -11.24
C THR A 4 9.55 1.33 -10.70
N LEU A 5 10.26 2.41 -11.01
CA LEU A 5 9.89 3.76 -10.61
C LEU A 5 9.54 4.59 -11.84
N ASN A 6 8.68 5.59 -11.63
CA ASN A 6 8.24 6.55 -12.65
C ASN A 6 7.58 5.87 -13.86
N THR A 7 6.80 4.82 -13.59
CA THR A 7 6.06 4.06 -14.59
C THR A 7 4.55 4.19 -14.38
N ASP A 8 3.78 4.20 -15.46
CA ASP A 8 2.33 4.03 -15.44
C ASP A 8 1.99 2.62 -15.91
N LEU A 9 1.29 1.86 -15.05
CA LEU A 9 0.91 0.48 -15.33
C LEU A 9 0.08 0.31 -16.60
N ASN A 10 -0.62 1.33 -17.08
CA ASN A 10 -1.39 1.26 -18.33
C ASN A 10 -0.55 1.48 -19.58
N THR A 11 0.48 2.32 -19.53
CA THR A 11 1.23 2.75 -20.73
C THR A 11 2.65 2.22 -20.81
N ASP A 12 3.24 1.85 -19.67
CA ASP A 12 4.63 1.45 -19.58
C ASP A 12 4.80 -0.04 -19.27
N ASN A 13 6.03 -0.51 -19.40
CA ASN A 13 6.44 -1.80 -18.88
C ASN A 13 6.79 -1.66 -17.40
N VAL A 14 6.22 -2.51 -16.56
CA VAL A 14 6.45 -2.52 -15.11
C VAL A 14 7.07 -3.85 -14.72
N ILE A 15 8.11 -3.78 -13.88
CA ILE A 15 8.79 -4.97 -13.34
C ILE A 15 8.71 -4.92 -11.82
N VAL A 16 8.20 -6.00 -11.23
CA VAL A 16 8.06 -6.14 -9.78
C VAL A 16 8.62 -7.49 -9.34
N LEU A 17 9.37 -7.50 -8.24
CA LEU A 17 9.75 -8.72 -7.52
C LEU A 17 9.12 -8.67 -6.14
N ASP A 18 8.20 -9.59 -5.87
CA ASP A 18 7.54 -9.69 -4.57
C ASP A 18 8.47 -10.28 -3.49
N PRO A 19 8.09 -10.21 -2.20
CA PRO A 19 8.84 -10.86 -1.10
C PRO A 19 8.93 -12.40 -1.23
N GLU A 20 7.94 -13.02 -1.87
CA GLU A 20 7.85 -14.45 -2.12
C GLU A 20 8.81 -14.94 -3.21
N GLY A 21 9.43 -14.02 -3.96
CA GLY A 21 10.41 -14.32 -5.01
C GLY A 21 9.79 -14.54 -6.39
N ASN A 22 8.59 -14.05 -6.65
CA ASN A 22 7.98 -14.06 -7.97
C ASN A 22 8.31 -12.77 -8.71
N LEU A 23 8.91 -12.92 -9.89
CA LEU A 23 9.19 -11.84 -10.82
C LEU A 23 8.00 -11.65 -11.75
N SER A 24 7.33 -10.51 -11.61
CA SER A 24 6.20 -10.09 -12.44
C SER A 24 6.65 -9.05 -13.47
N LEU A 25 6.40 -9.33 -14.74
CA LEU A 25 6.68 -8.47 -15.88
C LEU A 25 5.34 -8.08 -16.53
N SER A 26 4.85 -6.89 -16.25
CA SER A 26 3.68 -6.34 -16.94
C SER A 26 4.15 -5.57 -18.16
N LEU A 27 3.95 -6.15 -19.33
CA LEU A 27 4.46 -5.63 -20.59
C LEU A 27 3.34 -5.05 -21.45
N VAL A 28 3.66 -3.96 -22.16
CA VAL A 28 2.86 -3.49 -23.29
C VAL A 28 3.05 -4.43 -24.49
N LYS A 29 2.08 -4.41 -25.41
CA LYS A 29 2.04 -5.29 -26.58
C LYS A 29 3.37 -5.36 -27.33
N ASP A 30 3.95 -4.22 -27.69
CA ASP A 30 5.17 -4.16 -28.49
C ASP A 30 6.38 -4.78 -27.78
N ALA A 31 6.47 -4.62 -26.46
CA ALA A 31 7.52 -5.22 -25.65
C ALA A 31 7.27 -6.72 -25.49
N TYR A 32 6.02 -7.13 -25.26
CA TYR A 32 5.62 -8.53 -25.13
C TYR A 32 5.92 -9.34 -26.40
N GLU A 33 5.53 -8.84 -27.57
CA GLU A 33 5.73 -9.50 -28.87
C GLU A 33 7.21 -9.74 -29.17
N LYS A 34 8.09 -8.87 -28.66
CA LYS A 34 9.55 -9.02 -28.76
C LYS A 34 10.15 -9.87 -27.65
N PHE A 35 9.53 -9.89 -26.46
CA PHE A 35 10.14 -10.48 -25.26
C PHE A 35 10.45 -11.96 -25.45
N GLY A 36 9.51 -12.72 -26.05
CA GLY A 36 9.74 -14.11 -26.43
C GLY A 36 9.50 -15.14 -25.33
N ILE A 37 8.79 -14.76 -24.26
CA ILE A 37 8.20 -15.64 -23.25
C ILE A 37 6.69 -15.43 -23.26
N GLN A 38 5.92 -16.51 -23.35
CA GLN A 38 4.47 -16.43 -23.46
C GLN A 38 3.81 -16.23 -22.09
N VAL A 39 2.74 -15.44 -22.08
CA VAL A 39 1.84 -15.33 -20.91
C VAL A 39 1.02 -16.63 -20.78
N GLN A 40 0.94 -17.19 -19.58
CA GLN A 40 0.18 -18.41 -19.31
C GLN A 40 -1.34 -18.20 -19.40
N HIS A 41 -1.83 -17.08 -18.88
CA HIS A 41 -3.25 -16.72 -18.89
C HIS A 41 -3.43 -15.19 -18.98
N ARG A 42 -4.46 -14.74 -19.71
CA ARG A 42 -4.87 -13.34 -19.74
C ARG A 42 -6.29 -13.21 -19.22
N SER A 43 -6.47 -12.41 -18.18
CA SER A 43 -7.80 -12.09 -17.67
C SER A 43 -8.58 -11.23 -18.67
N LYS A 44 -9.91 -11.15 -18.48
CA LYS A 44 -10.75 -10.22 -19.26
C LYS A 44 -10.26 -8.78 -19.16
N ALA A 45 -9.74 -8.39 -18.00
CA ALA A 45 -9.19 -7.06 -17.78
C ALA A 45 -7.87 -6.88 -18.56
N SER A 46 -6.94 -7.84 -18.53
CA SER A 46 -5.68 -7.71 -19.30
C SER A 46 -5.94 -7.67 -20.81
N MET A 47 -6.96 -8.39 -21.29
CA MET A 47 -7.40 -8.28 -22.69
C MET A 47 -7.96 -6.89 -23.00
N LYS A 48 -8.86 -6.36 -22.15
CA LYS A 48 -9.44 -5.02 -22.31
C LYS A 48 -8.38 -3.91 -22.31
N HIS A 49 -7.37 -4.03 -21.45
CA HIS A 49 -6.31 -3.03 -21.28
C HIS A 49 -5.07 -3.31 -22.14
N ASN A 50 -5.11 -4.32 -23.02
CA ASN A 50 -4.00 -4.72 -23.87
C ASN A 50 -2.67 -4.94 -23.11
N LYS A 51 -2.76 -5.53 -21.92
CA LYS A 51 -1.63 -5.86 -21.05
C LYS A 51 -1.30 -7.35 -21.07
N TYR A 52 -0.02 -7.63 -20.85
CA TYR A 52 0.58 -8.96 -20.89
C TYR A 52 1.43 -9.13 -19.64
N ILE A 53 0.90 -9.82 -18.63
CA ILE A 53 1.59 -10.01 -17.35
C ILE A 53 2.20 -11.41 -17.33
N ILE A 54 3.52 -11.48 -17.29
CA ILE A 54 4.28 -12.72 -17.17
C ILE A 54 4.73 -12.83 -15.72
N ASN A 55 4.37 -13.92 -15.05
CA ASN A 55 4.82 -14.20 -13.69
C ASN A 55 5.81 -15.37 -13.70
N ILE A 56 6.97 -15.17 -13.09
CA ILE A 56 8.07 -16.14 -13.07
C ILE A 56 8.49 -16.37 -11.62
N PRO A 57 8.19 -17.53 -11.03
CA PRO A 57 8.65 -17.88 -9.68
C PRO A 57 10.17 -18.13 -9.70
N LEU A 58 10.96 -17.18 -9.18
CA LEU A 58 12.43 -17.28 -9.20
C LEU A 58 12.98 -18.35 -8.24
N LYS A 59 12.14 -18.81 -7.30
CA LYS A 59 12.47 -19.89 -6.35
C LYS A 59 12.06 -21.27 -6.86
N ASP A 60 11.53 -21.38 -8.07
CA ASP A 60 11.20 -22.68 -8.66
C ASP A 60 12.49 -23.49 -8.86
N ASN A 61 12.46 -24.76 -8.44
CA ASN A 61 13.58 -25.68 -8.60
C ASN A 61 13.96 -25.91 -10.08
N GLN A 62 13.08 -25.59 -11.04
CA GLN A 62 13.37 -25.65 -12.47
C GLN A 62 14.09 -24.40 -12.99
N LEU A 63 14.11 -23.30 -12.22
CA LEU A 63 14.71 -22.03 -12.60
C LEU A 63 16.07 -21.79 -11.92
N HIS A 64 17.01 -22.69 -12.18
CA HIS A 64 18.39 -22.59 -11.72
C HIS A 64 19.35 -22.24 -12.88
N PRO A 65 20.51 -21.64 -12.61
CA PRO A 65 21.55 -21.42 -13.62
C PRO A 65 21.84 -22.69 -14.44
N GLY A 66 21.91 -22.55 -15.77
CA GLY A 66 22.09 -23.66 -16.71
C GLY A 66 20.79 -24.41 -17.12
N SER A 67 19.65 -24.16 -16.47
CA SER A 67 18.37 -24.71 -16.94
C SER A 67 17.90 -24.00 -18.22
N LYS A 68 17.18 -24.72 -19.10
CA LYS A 68 16.65 -24.14 -20.35
C LYS A 68 15.77 -22.91 -20.08
N GLN A 69 14.98 -22.94 -19.01
CA GLN A 69 14.07 -21.85 -18.64
C GLN A 69 14.85 -20.63 -18.14
N PHE A 70 15.86 -20.85 -17.30
CA PHE A 70 16.73 -19.78 -16.80
C PHE A 70 17.51 -19.10 -17.92
N GLU A 71 18.17 -19.89 -18.79
CA GLU A 71 18.95 -19.33 -19.91
C GLU A 71 18.05 -18.59 -20.90
N ARG A 72 16.82 -19.08 -21.13
CA ARG A 72 15.84 -18.37 -21.96
C ARG A 72 15.46 -17.03 -21.33
N LEU A 73 15.12 -16.99 -20.04
CA LEU A 73 14.79 -15.75 -19.34
C LEU A 73 15.94 -14.74 -19.39
N LYS A 74 17.15 -15.19 -19.07
CA LYS A 74 18.36 -14.37 -19.12
C LYS A 74 18.56 -13.79 -20.52
N TRP A 75 18.47 -14.62 -21.56
CA TRP A 75 18.62 -14.17 -22.95
C TRP A 75 17.57 -13.12 -23.32
N CYS A 76 16.31 -13.31 -22.92
CA CYS A 76 15.24 -12.33 -23.16
C CYS A 76 15.53 -10.99 -22.45
N LEU A 77 15.96 -11.03 -21.19
CA LEU A 77 16.31 -9.81 -20.44
C LEU A 77 17.53 -9.09 -21.04
N GLU A 78 18.49 -9.82 -21.61
CA GLU A 78 19.70 -9.24 -22.21
C GLU A 78 19.50 -8.74 -23.65
N ASN A 79 18.62 -9.37 -24.43
CA ASN A 79 18.54 -9.16 -25.88
C ASN A 79 17.21 -8.56 -26.37
N THR A 80 16.11 -8.78 -25.66
CA THR A 80 14.77 -8.35 -26.12
C THR A 80 14.18 -7.24 -25.27
N LEU A 81 14.30 -7.31 -23.94
CA LEU A 81 13.87 -6.26 -23.01
C LEU A 81 15.02 -5.30 -22.67
N THR A 82 15.57 -4.65 -23.70
CA THR A 82 16.79 -3.82 -23.58
C THR A 82 16.55 -2.39 -23.08
N GLN A 83 15.29 -2.04 -22.78
CA GLN A 83 14.96 -0.72 -22.25
C GLN A 83 15.56 -0.50 -20.84
N THR A 84 15.92 0.74 -20.54
CA THR A 84 16.45 1.09 -19.21
C THR A 84 15.31 1.32 -18.22
N PHE A 85 15.42 0.72 -17.04
CA PHE A 85 14.47 0.90 -15.94
C PHE A 85 15.12 1.63 -14.77
N LYS A 86 14.39 2.54 -14.15
CA LYS A 86 14.70 3.01 -12.81
C LYS A 86 14.06 2.04 -11.82
N LEU A 87 14.85 1.40 -10.98
CA LEU A 87 14.37 0.38 -10.04
C LEU A 87 14.65 0.81 -8.61
N VAL A 88 13.75 0.46 -7.70
CA VAL A 88 13.95 0.54 -6.26
C VAL A 88 13.96 -0.87 -5.67
N PHE A 89 14.82 -1.09 -4.70
CA PHE A 89 15.00 -2.38 -4.04
C PHE A 89 14.93 -2.22 -2.53
N ALA A 90 14.36 -3.23 -1.88
CA ALA A 90 14.43 -3.38 -0.44
C ALA A 90 14.68 -4.87 -0.13
N ALA A 91 15.66 -5.11 0.74
CA ALA A 91 15.99 -6.44 1.22
C ALA A 91 15.84 -6.45 2.74
N THR A 92 15.16 -7.47 3.24
CA THR A 92 14.98 -7.69 4.68
C THR A 92 15.30 -9.12 5.01
N ASP A 93 15.92 -9.32 6.17
CA ASP A 93 16.08 -10.65 6.73
C ASP A 93 14.70 -11.24 7.07
N LYS A 94 14.48 -12.50 6.69
CA LYS A 94 13.16 -13.13 6.81
C LYS A 94 12.74 -13.41 8.24
N VAL A 95 13.70 -13.56 9.16
CA VAL A 95 13.44 -13.96 10.55
C VAL A 95 13.29 -12.71 11.42
N THR A 96 14.22 -11.79 11.30
CA THR A 96 14.29 -10.58 12.13
C THR A 96 13.51 -9.41 11.54
N GLY A 97 13.23 -9.42 10.22
CA GLY A 97 12.59 -8.31 9.52
C GLY A 97 13.48 -7.06 9.38
N GLN A 98 14.76 -7.15 9.75
CA GLN A 98 15.70 -6.04 9.65
C GLN A 98 16.14 -5.83 8.20
N SER A 99 16.44 -4.57 7.84
CA SER A 99 16.99 -4.23 6.53
C SER A 99 18.36 -4.87 6.35
N VAL A 100 18.61 -5.40 5.15
CA VAL A 100 19.88 -6.01 4.77
C VAL A 100 20.48 -5.20 3.61
N ASP A 101 21.77 -4.93 3.67
CA ASP A 101 22.46 -4.28 2.55
C ASP A 101 22.53 -5.23 1.34
N ILE A 102 22.39 -4.65 0.15
CA ILE A 102 22.39 -5.40 -1.11
C ILE A 102 23.78 -5.30 -1.72
N GLU A 103 24.40 -6.44 -2.01
CA GLU A 103 25.60 -6.52 -2.82
C GLU A 103 25.23 -6.37 -4.30
N TRP A 104 25.75 -5.33 -4.94
CA TRP A 104 25.42 -5.01 -6.33
C TRP A 104 26.43 -5.64 -7.30
N PRO A 105 25.97 -6.24 -8.42
CA PRO A 105 26.87 -6.67 -9.48
C PRO A 105 27.70 -5.50 -10.01
N SER A 106 28.94 -5.78 -10.44
CA SER A 106 29.89 -4.76 -10.92
C SER A 106 29.40 -3.97 -12.15
N GLN A 107 28.43 -4.53 -12.88
CA GLN A 107 27.78 -3.86 -14.01
C GLN A 107 26.85 -2.71 -13.57
N VAL A 108 26.39 -2.70 -12.32
CA VAL A 108 25.48 -1.68 -11.78
C VAL A 108 26.29 -0.47 -11.30
N LYS A 109 26.38 0.56 -12.15
CA LYS A 109 27.24 1.74 -11.91
C LYS A 109 26.57 2.88 -11.13
N LYS A 110 25.24 2.86 -10.99
CA LYS A 110 24.47 3.95 -10.36
C LYS A 110 23.53 3.38 -9.31
N VAL A 111 24.02 3.34 -8.08
CA VAL A 111 23.25 2.93 -6.90
C VAL A 111 23.21 4.11 -5.95
N THR A 112 22.04 4.38 -5.39
CA THR A 112 21.87 5.38 -4.34
C THR A 112 21.10 4.73 -3.21
N LYS A 113 21.71 4.68 -2.02
CA LYS A 113 21.02 4.27 -0.80
C LYS A 113 20.05 5.37 -0.40
N ILE A 114 18.80 5.00 -0.14
CA ILE A 114 17.74 5.93 0.27
C ILE A 114 17.32 5.50 1.67
N ASP A 115 17.66 6.33 2.65
CA ASP A 115 17.19 6.13 4.01
C ASP A 115 15.75 6.65 4.12
N ILE A 116 14.87 5.82 4.68
CA ILE A 116 13.46 6.16 4.87
C ILE A 116 13.30 6.69 6.29
N GLU A 117 13.16 8.01 6.41
CA GLU A 117 12.95 8.66 7.69
C GLU A 117 11.46 8.95 7.96
N PRO A 118 11.01 8.84 9.23
CA PRO A 118 9.69 9.30 9.63
C PRO A 118 9.59 10.83 9.52
N GLN A 119 8.53 11.29 8.88
CA GLN A 119 8.12 12.70 8.93
C GLN A 119 7.05 12.84 10.01
N PHE A 120 7.36 13.62 11.05
CA PHE A 120 6.44 13.92 12.14
C PHE A 120 5.77 15.27 11.95
N GLU A 121 4.47 15.32 12.23
CA GLU A 121 3.72 16.54 12.23
C GLU A 121 2.71 16.55 13.39
N THR A 122 2.66 17.66 14.10
CA THR A 122 1.72 17.86 15.20
C THR A 122 0.52 18.67 14.69
N LEU A 123 -0.66 18.06 14.75
CA LEU A 123 -1.93 18.71 14.43
C LEU A 123 -2.52 19.28 15.71
N THR A 124 -2.56 20.60 15.85
CA THR A 124 -3.08 21.28 17.04
C THR A 124 -4.49 21.80 16.84
N ASP A 125 -5.23 22.04 17.92
CA ASP A 125 -6.57 22.66 17.89
C ASP A 125 -7.54 21.91 16.96
N ILE A 126 -7.60 20.58 17.09
CA ILE A 126 -8.47 19.71 16.28
C ILE A 126 -9.55 19.04 17.13
N HIS A 127 -10.71 18.79 16.53
CA HIS A 127 -11.71 17.88 17.11
C HIS A 127 -11.25 16.44 16.88
N ILE A 128 -11.05 15.66 17.96
CA ILE A 128 -10.70 14.23 17.89
C ILE A 128 -11.95 13.40 18.20
N PRO A 129 -12.58 12.73 17.21
CA PRO A 129 -13.74 11.87 17.44
C PRO A 129 -13.42 10.69 18.35
N SER A 130 -14.41 10.24 19.12
CA SER A 130 -14.40 8.88 19.66
C SER A 130 -14.99 7.93 18.62
N PHE A 131 -14.37 6.75 18.51
CA PHE A 131 -14.81 5.67 17.63
C PHE A 131 -15.32 4.46 18.40
N GLU A 132 -15.69 4.63 19.67
CA GLU A 132 -16.27 3.58 20.51
C GLU A 132 -17.52 2.95 19.90
N SER A 133 -18.32 3.71 19.14
CA SER A 133 -19.54 3.18 18.48
C SER A 133 -19.28 2.19 17.34
N ILE A 134 -18.04 2.09 16.87
CA ILE A 134 -17.59 1.06 15.90
C ILE A 134 -17.30 -0.26 16.64
N ASN A 135 -17.01 -0.16 17.93
CA ASN A 135 -16.52 -1.27 18.71
C ASN A 135 -17.61 -2.33 18.95
N HIS A 136 -17.32 -3.58 18.60
CA HIS A 136 -18.20 -4.71 18.87
C HIS A 136 -17.38 -5.99 19.09
N SER A 137 -17.99 -6.98 19.74
CA SER A 137 -17.40 -8.31 19.88
C SER A 137 -17.20 -8.96 18.51
N LEU A 138 -16.07 -9.63 18.28
CA LEU A 138 -15.77 -10.32 17.02
C LEU A 138 -16.83 -11.35 16.61
N ASN A 139 -17.55 -11.92 17.59
CA ASN A 139 -18.62 -12.90 17.36
C ASN A 139 -20.03 -12.29 17.47
N GLY A 140 -20.12 -10.98 17.71
CA GLY A 140 -21.38 -10.25 17.83
C GLY A 140 -21.80 -9.64 16.50
N GLN A 141 -23.12 -9.48 16.32
CA GLN A 141 -23.63 -8.62 15.26
C GLN A 141 -23.30 -7.16 15.58
N PRO A 142 -22.80 -6.38 14.61
CA PRO A 142 -22.60 -4.96 14.80
C PRO A 142 -23.95 -4.23 14.99
N ALA A 143 -23.90 -3.00 15.52
CA ALA A 143 -25.08 -2.14 15.61
C ALA A 143 -25.61 -1.77 14.21
N GLU A 144 -26.91 -1.44 14.11
CA GLU A 144 -27.58 -1.13 12.84
C GLU A 144 -26.89 -0.01 12.03
N ASP A 145 -26.33 1.00 12.72
CA ASP A 145 -25.63 2.14 12.12
C ASP A 145 -24.10 1.97 12.02
N TRP A 146 -23.58 0.77 12.23
CA TRP A 146 -22.13 0.51 12.30
C TRP A 146 -21.39 0.95 11.03
N ASP A 147 -21.91 0.62 9.85
CA ASP A 147 -21.31 1.02 8.56
C ASP A 147 -21.17 2.55 8.46
N ARG A 148 -22.18 3.30 8.93
CA ARG A 148 -22.14 4.77 8.94
C ARG A 148 -21.05 5.29 9.87
N HIS A 149 -20.88 4.70 11.05
CA HIS A 149 -19.81 5.10 11.98
C HIS A 149 -18.43 4.80 11.40
N VAL A 150 -18.25 3.65 10.74
CA VAL A 150 -17.00 3.30 10.05
C VAL A 150 -16.68 4.29 8.93
N MET A 151 -17.66 4.64 8.10
CA MET A 151 -17.46 5.61 7.01
C MET A 151 -17.12 7.01 7.55
N ASN A 152 -17.80 7.45 8.61
CA ASN A 152 -17.50 8.71 9.29
C ASN A 152 -16.06 8.73 9.86
N ALA A 153 -15.59 7.61 10.41
CA ALA A 153 -14.22 7.48 10.88
C ALA A 153 -13.20 7.56 9.74
N LEU A 154 -13.44 6.83 8.64
CA LEU A 154 -12.59 6.89 7.45
C LEU A 154 -12.53 8.29 6.84
N GLU A 155 -13.66 8.97 6.73
CA GLU A 155 -13.71 10.34 6.22
C GLU A 155 -12.89 11.29 7.10
N TRP A 156 -13.10 11.26 8.43
CA TRP A 156 -12.32 12.09 9.34
C TRP A 156 -10.82 11.76 9.28
N ILE A 157 -10.43 10.48 9.24
CA ILE A 157 -9.02 10.06 9.12
C ILE A 157 -8.41 10.57 7.81
N GLY A 158 -9.15 10.49 6.70
CA GLY A 158 -8.75 11.05 5.41
C GLY A 158 -8.54 12.55 5.47
N LEU A 159 -9.46 13.29 6.12
CA LEU A 159 -9.34 14.73 6.34
C LEU A 159 -8.13 15.10 7.21
N ALA A 160 -7.82 14.29 8.23
CA ALA A 160 -6.61 14.44 9.04
C ALA A 160 -5.33 14.23 8.21
N TYR A 161 -5.30 13.22 7.34
CA TYR A 161 -4.16 12.94 6.46
C TYR A 161 -3.83 14.12 5.53
N ILE A 162 -4.86 14.77 4.98
CA ILE A 162 -4.70 15.94 4.10
C ILE A 162 -4.62 17.29 4.85
N ARG A 163 -4.57 17.28 6.19
CA ARG A 163 -4.53 18.49 7.04
C ARG A 163 -5.68 19.44 6.75
N SER A 164 -6.86 18.88 6.52
CA SER A 164 -8.02 19.68 6.17
C SER A 164 -8.34 20.66 7.30
N ASN A 165 -8.55 21.94 6.97
CA ASN A 165 -9.02 22.93 7.93
C ASN A 165 -10.38 22.56 8.55
N ARG A 166 -11.08 21.56 8.00
CA ARG A 166 -12.39 21.07 8.45
C ARG A 166 -12.37 20.34 9.79
N ILE A 167 -11.22 19.83 10.21
CA ILE A 167 -11.09 19.12 11.50
C ILE A 167 -10.70 20.08 12.63
N LYS A 168 -10.37 21.35 12.33
CA LYS A 168 -9.97 22.35 13.31
C LYS A 168 -11.15 22.72 14.21
N ALA A 169 -10.88 22.85 15.50
CA ALA A 169 -11.84 23.30 16.51
C ALA A 169 -12.23 24.77 16.28
N LYS A 170 -11.22 25.64 16.13
CA LYS A 170 -11.45 27.07 15.86
C LYS A 170 -11.32 27.33 14.38
N THR A 171 -12.41 27.19 13.65
CA THR A 171 -12.49 27.72 12.29
C THR A 171 -12.76 29.23 12.35
N THR A 172 -11.87 30.04 11.77
CA THR A 172 -11.94 31.52 11.85
C THR A 172 -13.18 32.13 11.16
N LYS A 173 -13.96 31.33 10.44
CA LYS A 173 -15.32 31.67 9.95
C LYS A 173 -16.16 30.40 9.96
N ALA A 174 -17.39 30.48 10.47
CA ALA A 174 -18.40 29.46 10.21
C ALA A 174 -18.51 29.29 8.69
N VAL A 175 -18.25 28.09 8.19
CA VAL A 175 -18.32 27.87 6.75
C VAL A 175 -19.77 27.84 6.34
N ASP A 176 -20.07 28.55 5.26
CA ASP A 176 -21.37 28.53 4.62
C ASP A 176 -21.80 27.07 4.35
N PRO A 177 -22.97 26.63 4.87
CA PRO A 177 -23.49 25.29 4.63
C PRO A 177 -23.67 24.93 3.14
N PHE A 178 -23.76 25.92 2.24
CA PHE A 178 -23.76 25.70 0.79
C PHE A 178 -22.37 25.37 0.22
N ILE A 179 -21.28 25.62 0.97
CA ILE A 179 -19.90 25.32 0.59
C ILE A 179 -19.44 23.97 1.18
N SER A 180 -19.79 23.67 2.43
CA SER A 180 -19.44 22.40 3.04
C SER A 180 -20.36 22.08 4.22
N VAL A 181 -20.92 20.87 4.19
CA VAL A 181 -21.79 20.34 5.25
C VAL A 181 -21.04 19.43 6.24
N TYR A 182 -19.73 19.24 6.06
CA TYR A 182 -18.94 18.34 6.89
C TYR A 182 -18.92 18.81 8.34
N LYS A 183 -19.10 17.86 9.26
CA LYS A 183 -18.95 18.04 10.70
C LYS A 183 -18.16 16.87 11.27
N ALA A 184 -17.32 17.15 12.27
CA ALA A 184 -16.60 16.09 12.97
C ALA A 184 -17.61 15.07 13.57
N PRO A 185 -17.39 13.76 13.43
CA PRO A 185 -18.25 12.74 14.00
C PRO A 185 -18.34 12.91 15.53
N ALA A 186 -19.56 12.96 16.06
CA ALA A 186 -19.80 13.02 17.49
C ALA A 186 -19.89 11.60 18.09
N PRO A 187 -19.46 11.40 19.35
CA PRO A 187 -18.84 12.39 20.23
C PRO A 187 -17.38 12.66 19.87
N TYR A 188 -16.86 13.84 20.20
CA TYR A 188 -15.45 14.22 19.98
C TYR A 188 -14.90 15.01 21.16
N LEU A 189 -13.58 14.95 21.33
CA LEU A 189 -12.83 15.83 22.21
C LEU A 189 -12.48 17.12 21.47
N ASP A 190 -12.77 18.25 22.10
CA ASP A 190 -12.55 19.57 21.51
C ASP A 190 -11.12 20.09 21.74
N SER A 191 -10.59 20.84 20.77
CA SER A 191 -9.35 21.59 20.84
C SER A 191 -8.13 20.75 21.29
N GLN A 192 -8.04 19.53 20.77
CA GLN A 192 -6.98 18.57 21.10
C GLN A 192 -5.77 18.68 20.18
N THR A 193 -4.72 17.91 20.50
CA THR A 193 -3.54 17.74 19.67
C THR A 193 -3.40 16.28 19.24
N GLY A 194 -3.11 16.06 17.96
CA GLY A 194 -2.80 14.75 17.38
C GLY A 194 -1.42 14.73 16.73
N THR A 195 -0.88 13.54 16.51
CA THR A 195 0.40 13.34 15.81
C THR A 195 0.17 12.57 14.52
N LEU A 196 0.60 13.14 13.41
CA LEU A 196 0.63 12.49 12.10
C LEU A 196 2.08 12.07 11.82
N ILE A 197 2.27 10.78 11.49
CA ILE A 197 3.58 10.24 11.12
C ILE A 197 3.50 9.67 9.71
N LYS A 198 4.44 10.05 8.84
CA LYS A 198 4.48 9.61 7.45
C LYS A 198 5.83 9.03 7.09
N TRP A 199 5.81 7.83 6.51
CA TRP A 199 6.95 7.24 5.81
C TRP A 199 6.64 7.17 4.31
N LYS A 200 7.65 7.37 3.47
CA LYS A 200 7.51 7.28 2.01
C LYS A 200 8.70 6.54 1.42
N GLY A 201 8.43 5.48 0.66
CA GLY A 201 9.45 4.70 -0.01
C GLY A 201 8.94 3.30 -0.34
N LEU A 202 9.86 2.38 -0.66
CA LEU A 202 9.54 0.96 -0.78
C LEU A 202 9.60 0.31 0.61
N LEU A 203 8.46 0.22 1.26
CA LEU A 203 8.33 -0.29 2.63
C LEU A 203 8.03 -1.80 2.62
N PRO A 204 8.90 -2.65 3.21
CA PRO A 204 8.63 -4.08 3.35
C PRO A 204 7.47 -4.38 4.33
N THR A 205 6.73 -5.46 4.10
CA THR A 205 5.64 -5.88 5.01
C THR A 205 6.08 -6.04 6.48
N PRO A 206 7.28 -6.59 6.81
CA PRO A 206 7.76 -6.64 8.20
C PRO A 206 7.85 -5.26 8.87
N PHE A 207 8.14 -4.19 8.13
CA PHE A 207 8.16 -2.83 8.67
C PHE A 207 6.77 -2.41 9.17
N ILE A 208 5.73 -2.64 8.36
CA ILE A 208 4.32 -2.33 8.73
C ILE A 208 3.90 -3.12 9.97
N HIS A 209 4.25 -4.41 10.03
CA HIS A 209 4.00 -5.27 11.18
C HIS A 209 4.69 -4.76 12.45
N ASN A 210 5.95 -4.32 12.34
CA ASN A 210 6.71 -3.77 13.46
C ASN A 210 6.13 -2.45 13.96
N VAL A 211 5.66 -1.57 13.06
CA VAL A 211 4.95 -0.33 13.43
C VAL A 211 3.66 -0.65 14.16
N MET A 212 2.84 -1.58 13.64
CA MET A 212 1.62 -2.02 14.33
C MET A 212 1.92 -2.61 15.71
N THR A 213 2.95 -3.45 15.82
CA THR A 213 3.40 -4.02 17.10
C THR A 213 3.84 -2.93 18.08
N MET A 214 4.56 -1.91 17.61
CA MET A 214 4.97 -0.77 18.43
C MET A 214 3.76 0.01 18.94
N ILE A 215 2.80 0.31 18.06
CA ILE A 215 1.56 1.00 18.44
C ILE A 215 0.82 0.22 19.52
N ARG A 216 0.68 -1.10 19.37
CA ARG A 216 0.07 -1.96 20.40
C ARG A 216 0.83 -1.94 21.72
N LYS A 217 2.17 -1.97 21.69
CA LYS A 217 3.00 -1.85 22.90
C LYS A 217 2.84 -0.50 23.60
N LEU A 218 2.58 0.58 22.86
CA LEU A 218 2.32 1.92 23.42
C LEU A 218 0.90 2.07 23.97
N MET A 219 -0.06 1.28 23.48
CA MET A 219 -1.42 1.24 24.03
C MET A 219 -1.49 0.53 25.39
N VAL A 220 -0.66 -0.50 25.64
CA VAL A 220 -0.66 -1.25 26.92
C VAL A 220 -0.42 -0.37 28.16
N PRO A 221 0.58 0.53 28.18
CA PRO A 221 0.79 1.45 29.30
C PRO A 221 -0.06 2.73 29.23
N ASP A 222 -1.14 2.75 28.43
CA ASP A 222 -2.01 3.92 28.20
C ASP A 222 -1.29 5.19 27.70
N ILE A 223 -0.11 5.05 27.05
CA ILE A 223 0.56 6.18 26.37
C ILE A 223 -0.29 6.63 25.17
N ILE A 224 -0.92 5.67 24.48
CA ILE A 224 -1.96 5.92 23.49
C ILE A 224 -3.28 5.41 24.05
N ASN A 225 -4.15 6.32 24.48
CA ASN A 225 -5.37 6.03 25.24
C ASN A 225 -6.68 6.28 24.46
N HIS A 226 -6.63 6.72 23.20
CA HIS A 226 -7.83 6.98 22.38
C HIS A 226 -7.99 6.00 21.22
N TRP A 227 -7.28 6.23 20.13
CA TRP A 227 -7.21 5.33 18.98
C TRP A 227 -6.01 5.72 18.12
N THR A 228 -5.54 4.78 17.30
CA THR A 228 -4.52 5.05 16.28
C THR A 228 -5.00 4.51 14.95
N SER A 229 -4.85 5.32 13.89
CA SER A 229 -5.01 4.85 12.53
C SER A 229 -3.65 4.59 11.87
N LEU A 230 -3.53 3.49 11.15
CA LEU A 230 -2.37 3.16 10.32
C LEU A 230 -2.87 2.94 8.90
N THR A 231 -2.63 3.92 8.02
CA THR A 231 -3.00 3.83 6.60
C THR A 231 -1.77 3.51 5.77
N VAL A 232 -1.88 2.49 4.92
CA VAL A 232 -0.83 2.10 3.98
C VAL A 232 -1.34 2.33 2.58
N TYR A 233 -0.57 3.14 1.83
CA TYR A 233 -0.81 3.39 0.42
C TYR A 233 0.11 2.50 -0.41
N GLY A 234 -0.48 1.70 -1.29
CA GLY A 234 0.29 0.82 -2.17
C GLY A 234 0.82 1.55 -3.41
N TYR A 235 1.67 0.86 -4.17
CA TYR A 235 2.09 1.38 -5.47
C TYR A 235 0.93 1.24 -6.46
N ARG A 236 0.53 2.38 -7.03
CA ARG A 236 -0.49 2.44 -8.07
C ARG A 236 -0.10 1.61 -9.30
N ASP A 237 1.19 1.57 -9.61
CA ASP A 237 1.71 0.90 -10.78
C ASP A 237 2.09 -0.57 -10.54
N SER A 238 1.78 -1.16 -9.38
CA SER A 238 1.98 -2.59 -9.16
C SER A 238 1.02 -3.44 -10.00
N PRO A 239 1.50 -4.50 -10.70
CA PRO A 239 0.68 -5.30 -11.61
C PRO A 239 -0.27 -6.27 -10.89
N TYR A 240 -0.02 -6.54 -9.62
CA TYR A 240 -0.86 -7.36 -8.76
C TYR A 240 -1.23 -6.59 -7.50
N THR A 241 -2.44 -6.87 -6.99
CA THR A 241 -2.93 -6.45 -5.68
C THR A 241 -3.21 -7.67 -4.81
N TRP A 242 -4.12 -7.51 -3.83
CA TRP A 242 -4.62 -8.51 -2.91
C TRP A 242 -4.78 -9.90 -3.52
N LYS A 243 -4.17 -10.90 -2.88
CA LYS A 243 -4.29 -12.33 -3.22
C LYS A 243 -3.92 -12.64 -4.69
N GLY A 244 -3.00 -11.89 -5.28
CA GLY A 244 -2.54 -12.10 -6.65
C GLY A 244 -3.55 -11.68 -7.72
N LYS A 245 -4.54 -10.85 -7.38
CA LYS A 245 -5.46 -10.27 -8.37
C LYS A 245 -4.70 -9.27 -9.24
N GLU A 246 -4.90 -9.34 -10.55
CA GLU A 246 -4.30 -8.38 -11.48
C GLU A 246 -4.85 -6.97 -11.23
N HIS A 247 -3.95 -6.00 -11.22
CA HIS A 247 -4.25 -4.59 -10.97
C HIS A 247 -4.30 -3.80 -12.28
N TYR A 248 -5.15 -2.78 -12.33
CA TYR A 248 -5.26 -1.85 -13.46
C TYR A 248 -5.53 -0.44 -12.95
N ALA A 249 -4.76 0.53 -13.44
CA ALA A 249 -4.86 1.91 -13.00
C ALA A 249 -5.98 2.65 -13.74
N TYR A 250 -7.26 2.36 -13.46
CA TYR A 250 -8.37 3.01 -14.19
C TYR A 250 -8.69 4.43 -13.67
N LEU A 251 -9.34 4.54 -12.49
CA LEU A 251 -9.76 5.83 -11.90
C LEU A 251 -8.89 6.22 -10.72
N ASN A 252 -8.69 5.29 -9.78
CA ASN A 252 -7.69 5.33 -8.73
C ASN A 252 -7.26 3.89 -8.48
N SER A 253 -5.96 3.70 -8.36
CA SER A 253 -5.35 2.39 -8.25
C SER A 253 -5.27 2.03 -6.77
N GLU A 254 -6.42 1.67 -6.22
CA GLU A 254 -6.58 1.52 -4.76
C GLU A 254 -6.23 0.09 -4.36
N ASN A 255 -4.96 -0.09 -3.95
CA ASN A 255 -4.44 -1.19 -3.16
C ASN A 255 -4.15 -0.73 -1.71
N ASP A 256 -4.90 0.28 -1.27
CA ASP A 256 -4.74 0.94 0.00
C ASP A 256 -5.54 0.22 1.08
N TYR A 257 -5.09 0.36 2.32
CA TYR A 257 -5.78 -0.18 3.47
C TYR A 257 -5.50 0.64 4.71
N THR A 258 -6.50 0.72 5.58
CA THR A 258 -6.42 1.42 6.86
C THR A 258 -6.70 0.45 7.99
N PHE A 259 -5.82 0.42 8.99
CA PHE A 259 -6.11 -0.18 10.27
C PHE A 259 -6.58 0.90 11.24
N LEU A 260 -7.72 0.68 11.87
CA LEU A 260 -8.16 1.45 13.02
C LEU A 260 -7.98 0.58 14.28
N MET A 261 -7.09 1.02 15.16
CA MET A 261 -6.73 0.33 16.40
C MET A 261 -7.28 1.07 17.60
N MET A 262 -8.08 0.37 18.40
CA MET A 262 -8.63 0.87 19.66
C MET A 262 -7.83 0.29 20.85
N PRO A 263 -7.61 1.05 21.95
CA PRO A 263 -6.90 0.59 23.14
C PRO A 263 -7.66 -0.48 23.93
N GLU A 264 -8.97 -0.30 24.09
CA GLU A 264 -9.80 -1.11 25.00
C GLU A 264 -9.95 -2.58 24.57
N HIS A 265 -9.58 -2.91 23.34
CA HIS A 265 -9.67 -4.27 22.82
C HIS A 265 -8.44 -4.64 21.99
N GLN A 266 -8.05 -5.92 22.06
CA GLN A 266 -7.07 -6.53 21.14
C GLN A 266 -7.57 -6.57 19.68
N THR A 267 -8.67 -5.88 19.35
CA THR A 267 -9.27 -5.84 18.02
C THR A 267 -8.72 -4.68 17.19
N ALA A 268 -8.48 -4.92 15.90
CA ALA A 268 -8.18 -3.89 14.91
C ALA A 268 -9.21 -4.03 13.77
N TYR A 269 -9.79 -2.92 13.35
CA TYR A 269 -10.63 -2.90 12.16
C TYR A 269 -9.73 -2.70 10.94
N THR A 270 -9.88 -3.57 9.94
CA THR A 270 -9.14 -3.45 8.68
C THR A 270 -10.09 -3.02 7.59
N LEU A 271 -9.80 -1.87 6.99
CA LEU A 271 -10.61 -1.25 5.95
C LEU A 271 -9.78 -1.31 4.67
N GLN A 272 -10.17 -2.19 3.75
CA GLN A 272 -9.46 -2.42 2.49
C GLN A 272 -10.19 -1.72 1.36
N PHE A 273 -9.46 -0.92 0.60
CA PHE A 273 -9.98 -0.23 -0.56
C PHE A 273 -9.70 -1.08 -1.81
N TYR A 274 -10.70 -1.15 -2.67
CA TYR A 274 -10.66 -1.97 -3.87
C TYR A 274 -10.95 -1.09 -5.09
N GLY A 275 -9.99 -1.03 -6.02
CA GLY A 275 -10.21 -0.41 -7.33
C GLY A 275 -11.35 -1.05 -8.14
N SER A 276 -11.85 -0.30 -9.14
CA SER A 276 -13.05 -0.59 -9.94
C SER A 276 -13.07 -1.93 -10.70
N HIS A 277 -11.93 -2.59 -10.84
CA HIS A 277 -11.79 -3.88 -11.53
C HIS A 277 -11.44 -5.06 -10.61
N HIS A 278 -11.43 -4.85 -9.29
CA HIS A 278 -11.37 -5.95 -8.34
C HIS A 278 -12.76 -6.60 -8.22
N SER A 279 -13.02 -7.64 -9.03
CA SER A 279 -14.18 -8.50 -8.79
C SER A 279 -13.92 -9.40 -7.59
N ASN A 280 -14.70 -9.27 -6.52
CA ASN A 280 -14.84 -10.30 -5.49
C ASN A 280 -15.84 -11.34 -6.01
N VAL A 281 -15.38 -12.15 -6.96
CA VAL A 281 -16.01 -13.43 -7.28
C VAL A 281 -14.97 -14.51 -7.06
#